data_AF-A0A6I3EYF3-F1
#
_entry.id   AF-A0A6I3EYF3-F1
#
_cell.length_a   1.000
_cell.length_b   1.000
_cell.length_c   1.000
_cell.angle_alpha   90.00
_cell.angle_beta   90.00
_cell.angle_gamma   90.00
#
_symmetry.space_group_name_H-M   'P 1'
#
loop_
_entity.id
_entity.type
_entity.pdbx_description
1 polymer ?
#
loop_
_entity_poly.entity_id
_entity_poly.type
_entity_poly.pdbx_seq_one_letter_code
_entity_poly.pdbx_strand_id
1 'polypeptide(L)'
;MKGFFKEFKQFIATGNMLELAIAVILGTAVKAVIDSFTKDIVMQFVAAVGGKRDFSKLVFTLNKAQIGYGSVITQLLNLVIVGFVLFVIIKAYNRMKSTPDAVPEAPAGPTEIELLAEIRDALKSRS
;
A
#
# COMPACT_ATOMS: atom_id res chain seq x y z
N MET A 1 31.39 16.02 -17.14
CA MET A 1 30.06 15.37 -17.30
C MET A 1 30.04 13.85 -17.14
N LYS A 2 31.13 13.09 -17.41
CA LYS A 2 31.12 11.61 -17.26
C LYS A 2 31.10 11.11 -15.80
N GLY A 3 31.48 11.95 -14.83
CA GLY A 3 31.44 11.62 -13.38
C GLY A 3 30.02 11.53 -12.82
N PHE A 4 29.16 12.50 -13.15
CA PHE A 4 27.78 12.57 -12.66
C PHE A 4 26.96 11.32 -12.98
N PHE A 5 27.03 10.80 -14.21
CA PHE A 5 26.31 9.58 -14.59
C PHE A 5 26.81 8.33 -13.86
N LYS A 6 28.11 8.28 -13.51
CA LYS A 6 28.70 7.18 -12.76
C LYS A 6 28.29 7.25 -11.29
N GLU A 7 28.31 8.44 -10.69
CA GLU A 7 27.83 8.71 -9.33
C GLU A 7 26.32 8.46 -9.21
N PHE A 8 25.53 8.89 -10.19
CA PHE A 8 24.10 8.63 -10.26
C PHE A 8 23.79 7.13 -10.38
N LYS A 9 24.51 6.39 -11.23
CA LYS A 9 24.37 4.93 -11.33
C LYS A 9 24.75 4.24 -10.02
N GLN A 10 25.80 4.71 -9.34
CA GLN A 10 26.23 4.17 -8.04
C GLN A 10 25.20 4.47 -6.93
N PHE A 11 24.58 5.65 -6.97
CA PHE A 11 23.51 6.06 -6.06
C PHE A 11 22.25 5.21 -6.25
N ILE A 12 21.79 5.00 -7.49
CA ILE A 12 20.63 4.12 -7.77
C ILE A 12 20.95 2.65 -7.50
N ALA A 13 22.18 2.21 -7.73
CA ALA A 13 22.62 0.84 -7.43
C ALA A 13 22.75 0.58 -5.92
N THR A 14 22.59 1.60 -5.07
CA THR A 14 22.48 1.40 -3.63
C THR A 14 21.15 0.70 -3.36
N GLY A 15 21.18 -0.58 -2.97
CA GLY A 15 20.00 -1.46 -2.85
C GLY A 15 18.82 -0.84 -2.09
N ASN A 16 19.12 -0.09 -1.03
CA ASN A 16 18.12 0.62 -0.24
C ASN A 16 17.25 1.62 -1.04
N MET A 17 17.80 2.30 -2.05
CA MET A 17 17.02 3.26 -2.84
C MET A 17 16.20 2.58 -3.95
N LEU A 18 16.72 1.50 -4.54
CA LEU A 18 16.00 0.74 -5.56
C LEU A 18 14.78 0.04 -4.95
N GLU A 19 14.93 -0.59 -3.79
CA GLU A 19 13.84 -1.25 -3.06
C GLU A 19 12.76 -0.25 -2.64
N LEU A 20 13.16 0.92 -2.12
CA LEU A 20 12.22 1.99 -1.78
C LEU A 20 11.46 2.49 -3.02
N ALA A 21 12.15 2.70 -4.14
CA ALA A 21 11.53 3.16 -5.38
C ALA A 21 10.50 2.14 -5.90
N ILE A 22 10.84 0.85 -5.88
CA ILE A 22 9.92 -0.23 -6.29
C ILE A 22 8.71 -0.27 -5.36
N ALA A 23 8.90 -0.19 -4.05
CA ALA A 23 7.81 -0.19 -3.08
C ALA A 23 6.84 0.98 -3.30
N VAL A 24 7.35 2.18 -3.57
CA VAL A 24 6.52 3.37 -3.85
C VAL A 24 5.77 3.23 -5.18
N ILE A 25 6.42 2.75 -6.24
CA ILE A 25 5.77 2.54 -7.55
C ILE A 25 4.66 1.48 -7.45
N LEU A 26 4.94 0.34 -6.79
CA LEU A 26 3.93 -0.70 -6.59
C LEU A 26 2.79 -0.20 -5.69
N GLY A 27 3.10 0.51 -4.61
CA GLY A 27 2.09 1.09 -3.72
C GLY A 27 1.17 2.08 -4.42
N THR A 28 1.72 2.95 -5.27
CA THR A 28 0.93 3.91 -6.07
C THR A 28 0.10 3.22 -7.15
N ALA A 29 0.62 2.20 -7.82
CA ALA A 29 -0.13 1.41 -8.80
C ALA A 29 -1.31 0.66 -8.15
N VAL A 30 -1.08 0.00 -7.01
CA VAL A 30 -2.13 -0.68 -6.24
C VAL A 30 -3.19 0.32 -5.77
N LYS A 31 -2.77 1.49 -5.26
CA LYS A 31 -3.69 2.58 -4.90
C LYS A 31 -4.58 3.00 -6.07
N ALA A 32 -4.03 3.12 -7.28
CA ALA A 32 -4.81 3.50 -8.46
C ALA A 32 -5.91 2.48 -8.79
N VAL A 33 -5.60 1.18 -8.67
CA VAL A 33 -6.60 0.10 -8.86
C VAL A 33 -7.69 0.17 -7.81
N ILE A 34 -7.31 0.38 -6.54
CA ILE A 34 -8.27 0.52 -5.43
C ILE A 34 -9.15 1.77 -5.61
N ASP A 35 -8.56 2.89 -6.02
CA ASP A 35 -9.26 4.14 -6.27
C ASP A 35 -10.28 3.97 -7.41
N SER A 36 -9.92 3.28 -8.51
CA SER A 36 -10.85 2.97 -9.61
C SER A 36 -11.97 2.03 -9.16
N PHE A 37 -11.66 0.92 -8.49
CA PHE A 37 -12.69 0.01 -7.98
C PHE A 37 -13.67 0.72 -7.04
N THR A 38 -13.15 1.57 -6.15
CA THR A 38 -13.98 2.31 -5.20
C THR A 38 -14.88 3.33 -5.91
N LYS A 39 -14.32 4.14 -6.81
CA LYS A 39 -15.06 5.20 -7.50
C LYS A 39 -16.04 4.66 -8.54
N ASP A 40 -15.66 3.61 -9.26
CA ASP A 40 -16.39 3.13 -10.43
C ASP A 40 -17.42 2.06 -10.06
N ILE A 41 -17.16 1.28 -8.99
CA ILE A 41 -18.05 0.19 -8.56
C ILE A 41 -18.73 0.56 -7.25
N VAL A 42 -17.96 0.77 -6.18
CA VAL A 42 -18.55 0.90 -4.84
C VAL A 42 -19.40 2.17 -4.71
N MET A 43 -18.92 3.30 -5.21
CA MET A 43 -19.68 4.54 -5.20
C MET A 43 -20.96 4.48 -6.05
N GLN A 44 -21.04 3.61 -7.07
CA GLN A 44 -22.30 3.39 -7.80
C GLN A 44 -23.32 2.68 -6.92
N PHE A 45 -22.90 1.66 -6.17
CA PHE A 45 -23.78 0.99 -5.20
C PHE A 45 -24.18 1.92 -4.05
N VAL A 46 -23.23 2.69 -3.51
CA VAL A 46 -23.52 3.66 -2.45
C VAL A 46 -24.46 4.76 -2.95
N ALA A 47 -24.27 5.26 -4.18
CA ALA A 47 -25.15 6.25 -4.78
C ALA A 47 -26.56 5.68 -5.07
N ALA A 48 -26.65 4.42 -5.49
CA ALA A 48 -27.92 3.74 -5.72
C ALA A 48 -28.74 3.57 -4.43
N VAL A 49 -28.10 3.33 -3.28
CA VAL A 49 -28.78 3.17 -1.99
C VAL A 49 -29.00 4.51 -1.26
N GLY A 50 -28.01 5.41 -1.31
CA GLY A 50 -27.99 6.67 -0.56
C GLY A 50 -28.56 7.89 -1.28
N GLY A 51 -28.97 7.76 -2.55
CA GLY A 51 -29.67 8.79 -3.33
C GLY A 51 -28.84 10.01 -3.77
N LYS A 52 -27.67 10.28 -3.16
CA LYS A 52 -26.73 11.32 -3.61
C LYS A 52 -25.32 10.75 -3.75
N ARG A 53 -24.75 10.93 -4.95
CA ARG A 53 -23.40 10.44 -5.32
C ARG A 53 -22.26 11.24 -4.69
N ASP A 54 -22.51 12.47 -4.25
CA ASP A 54 -21.48 13.36 -3.73
C ASP A 54 -22.07 14.42 -2.78
N PHE A 55 -21.52 14.51 -1.57
CA PHE A 55 -21.86 15.53 -0.58
C PHE A 55 -21.02 16.81 -0.73
N SER A 56 -20.03 16.84 -1.65
CA SER A 56 -19.09 17.96 -1.85
C SER A 56 -19.76 19.29 -2.18
N LYS A 57 -21.02 19.27 -2.65
CA LYS A 57 -21.82 20.45 -2.95
C LYS A 57 -22.47 21.10 -1.72
N LEU A 58 -22.28 20.54 -0.53
CA LEU A 58 -22.72 21.16 0.72
C LEU A 58 -21.71 22.25 1.11
N VAL A 59 -22.12 23.49 0.87
CA VAL A 59 -21.33 24.70 1.11
C VAL A 59 -22.09 25.59 2.07
N PHE A 60 -21.41 26.07 3.12
CA PHE A 60 -21.91 27.10 3.99
C PHE A 60 -21.32 28.44 3.56
N THR A 61 -22.16 29.37 3.14
CA THR A 61 -21.70 30.69 2.69
C THR A 61 -21.76 31.67 3.85
N LEU A 62 -20.59 32.14 4.31
CA LEU A 62 -20.49 33.20 5.31
C LEU A 62 -19.77 34.41 4.70
N ASN A 63 -20.49 35.52 4.55
CA ASN A 63 -19.94 36.82 4.14
C ASN A 63 -19.05 36.77 2.87
N LYS A 64 -19.50 36.07 1.83
CA LYS A 64 -18.82 35.78 0.54
C LYS A 64 -17.75 34.68 0.56
N ALA A 65 -17.40 34.12 1.72
CA ALA A 65 -16.57 32.92 1.81
C ALA A 65 -17.45 31.66 1.71
N GLN A 66 -17.09 30.74 0.81
CA GLN A 66 -17.73 29.45 0.66
C GLN A 66 -16.96 28.39 1.45
N ILE A 67 -17.52 27.91 2.56
CA ILE A 67 -16.94 26.83 3.37
C ILE A 67 -17.57 25.50 2.94
N GLY A 68 -16.87 24.74 2.11
CA GLY A 68 -17.32 23.44 1.58
C GLY A 68 -17.09 22.28 2.54
N TYR A 69 -17.86 22.23 3.64
CA TYR A 69 -17.79 21.10 4.59
C TYR A 69 -18.21 19.76 3.97
N GLY A 70 -19.02 19.82 2.91
CA GLY A 70 -19.40 18.66 2.11
C GLY A 70 -18.22 17.87 1.55
N SER A 71 -17.15 18.57 1.15
CA SER A 71 -15.95 17.93 0.58
C SER A 71 -15.23 17.06 1.60
N VAL A 72 -15.15 17.54 2.85
CA VAL A 72 -14.54 16.79 3.95
C VAL A 72 -15.34 15.53 4.26
N ILE A 73 -16.67 15.61 4.27
CA ILE A 73 -17.56 14.46 4.48
C ILE A 73 -17.38 13.44 3.35
N THR A 74 -17.36 13.88 2.09
CA THR A 74 -17.10 13.00 0.95
C THR A 74 -15.73 12.32 1.06
N GLN A 75 -14.68 13.05 1.48
CA GLN A 75 -13.34 12.49 1.65
C GLN A 75 -13.26 11.46 2.79
N LEU A 76 -13.91 11.74 3.93
CA LEU A 76 -14.01 10.79 5.05
C LEU A 76 -14.75 9.51 4.64
N LEU A 77 -15.88 9.66 3.93
CA LEU A 77 -16.63 8.51 3.41
C LEU A 77 -15.77 7.69 2.45
N ASN A 78 -15.06 8.34 1.53
CA ASN A 78 -14.16 7.67 0.59
C ASN A 78 -13.03 6.92 1.31
N LEU A 79 -12.44 7.50 2.36
CA LEU A 79 -11.42 6.84 3.18
C LEU A 79 -11.94 5.56 3.84
N VAL A 80 -13.15 5.60 4.41
CA VAL A 80 -13.80 4.43 5.01
C VAL A 80 -14.08 3.36 3.95
N ILE A 81 -14.57 3.75 2.77
CA ILE A 81 -14.88 2.81 1.69
C ILE A 81 -13.60 2.14 1.17
N VAL A 82 -12.55 2.91 0.87
CA VAL A 82 -11.26 2.38 0.40
C VAL A 82 -10.69 1.38 1.41
N GLY A 83 -10.73 1.72 2.71
CA GLY A 83 -10.32 0.80 3.78
C GLY A 83 -11.14 -0.48 3.82
N PHE A 84 -12.46 -0.38 3.66
CA PHE A 84 -13.36 -1.53 3.60
C PHE A 84 -13.09 -2.42 2.38
N VAL A 85 -12.86 -1.83 1.21
CA VAL A 85 -12.49 -2.56 -0.01
C VAL A 85 -11.17 -3.30 0.17
N LEU A 86 -10.15 -2.61 0.70
CA LEU A 86 -8.86 -3.24 0.99
C LEU A 86 -9.01 -4.42 1.95
N PHE A 87 -9.83 -4.27 2.99
CA PHE A 87 -10.16 -5.35 3.90
C PHE A 87 -10.83 -6.54 3.18
N VAL A 88 -11.80 -6.29 2.30
CA VAL A 88 -12.46 -7.35 1.52
C VAL A 88 -11.47 -8.05 0.60
N ILE A 89 -10.59 -7.32 -0.09
CA ILE A 89 -9.55 -7.88 -0.97
C ILE A 89 -8.56 -8.74 -0.18
N ILE A 90 -8.03 -8.22 0.93
CA ILE A 90 -7.09 -8.97 1.78
C ILE A 90 -7.78 -10.20 2.38
N LYS A 91 -9.04 -10.08 2.82
CA LYS A 91 -9.82 -11.20 3.35
C LYS A 91 -10.09 -12.26 2.28
N ALA A 92 -10.42 -11.86 1.05
CA ALA A 92 -10.63 -12.78 -0.07
C ALA A 92 -9.34 -13.50 -0.44
N TYR A 93 -8.23 -12.76 -0.49
CA TYR A 93 -6.90 -13.31 -0.71
C TYR A 93 -6.53 -14.32 0.39
N ASN A 94 -6.64 -13.94 1.66
CA ASN A 94 -6.35 -14.82 2.81
C ASN A 94 -7.26 -16.06 2.84
N ARG A 95 -8.54 -15.91 2.44
CA ARG A 95 -9.48 -17.03 2.34
C ARG A 95 -9.11 -18.01 1.21
N MET A 96 -8.67 -17.49 0.07
CA MET A 96 -8.22 -18.30 -1.07
C MET A 96 -6.86 -18.97 -0.79
N LYS A 97 -6.06 -18.34 0.06
CA LYS A 97 -4.78 -18.80 0.59
C LYS A 97 -4.92 -19.63 1.88
N SER A 98 -6.15 -20.04 2.23
CA SER A 98 -6.42 -20.96 3.35
C SER A 98 -6.30 -22.44 2.94
N THR A 99 -5.80 -22.74 1.74
CA THR A 99 -4.94 -23.92 1.54
C THR A 99 -3.58 -23.55 2.15
N PRO A 100 -2.96 -24.38 3.02
CA PRO A 100 -1.86 -24.00 3.92
C PRO A 100 -0.54 -23.68 3.21
N ASP A 101 -0.56 -22.63 2.41
CA ASP A 101 0.58 -21.91 1.89
C ASP A 101 0.23 -20.44 2.05
N ALA A 102 0.30 -19.99 3.31
CA ALA A 102 0.77 -18.64 3.54
C ALA A 102 2.02 -18.49 2.66
N VAL A 103 1.90 -17.86 1.47
CA VAL A 103 2.99 -17.27 0.67
C VAL A 103 4.06 -17.02 1.68
N PRO A 104 5.12 -17.83 1.66
CA PRO A 104 6.24 -17.59 2.52
C PRO A 104 6.53 -16.13 2.27
N GLU A 105 6.49 -15.28 3.30
CA GLU A 105 7.42 -14.16 3.31
C GLU A 105 8.71 -14.79 2.84
N ALA A 106 9.14 -14.44 1.61
CA ALA A 106 10.16 -15.17 0.86
C ALA A 106 11.21 -15.57 1.88
N PRO A 107 11.43 -16.88 2.11
CA PRO A 107 11.99 -17.38 3.36
C PRO A 107 13.15 -16.47 3.67
N ALA A 108 13.02 -15.67 4.74
CA ALA A 108 14.15 -14.88 5.19
C ALA A 108 15.21 -15.95 5.35
N GLY A 109 16.21 -15.93 4.45
CA GLY A 109 17.30 -16.90 4.49
C GLY A 109 17.80 -16.95 5.94
N PRO A 110 18.33 -18.10 6.40
CA PRO A 110 18.71 -18.29 7.78
C PRO A 110 19.35 -17.02 8.29
N THR A 111 18.74 -16.45 9.33
CA THR A 111 19.14 -15.13 9.83
C THR A 111 20.65 -15.18 10.08
N GLU A 112 21.37 -14.07 9.89
CA GLU A 112 22.82 -14.08 10.12
C GLU A 112 23.17 -14.67 11.50
N ILE A 113 22.28 -14.51 12.48
CA ILE A 113 22.39 -15.09 13.82
C ILE A 113 22.33 -16.63 13.80
N GLU A 114 21.43 -17.23 13.01
CA GLU A 114 21.35 -18.68 12.83
C GLU A 114 22.58 -19.23 12.11
N LEU A 115 23.03 -18.57 11.04
CA LEU A 115 24.26 -18.94 10.34
C LEU A 115 25.50 -18.85 11.25
N LEU A 116 25.59 -17.81 12.08
CA LEU A 116 26.67 -17.65 13.05
C LEU A 116 26.61 -18.70 14.16
N ALA A 117 25.42 -19.12 14.58
CA ALA A 117 25.24 -20.21 15.54
C ALA A 117 25.70 -21.55 14.95
N GLU A 118 25.32 -21.85 13.70
CA GLU A 118 25.77 -23.04 12.98
C GLU A 118 27.29 -23.06 12.79
N ILE A 119 27.90 -21.92 12.41
CA ILE A 119 29.35 -21.79 12.28
C ILE A 119 30.05 -22.01 13.63
N ARG A 120 29.52 -21.43 14.72
CA ARG A 120 30.07 -21.63 16.07
C ARG A 120 30.05 -23.11 16.46
N ASP A 121 28.94 -23.79 16.22
CA ASP A 121 28.76 -25.17 16.61
C ASP A 121 29.62 -26.11 15.75
N ALA A 122 29.77 -25.80 14.45
CA ALA A 122 30.71 -26.47 13.55
C ALA A 122 32.18 -26.26 13.99
N LEU A 123 32.57 -25.07 14.44
CA LEU A 123 33.92 -24.80 14.95
C LEU A 123 34.20 -25.53 16.28
N LYS A 124 33.22 -25.57 17.19
CA LYS A 124 33.32 -26.37 18.43
C LYS A 124 33.46 -27.86 18.17
N SER A 125 32.81 -28.37 17.13
CA SER A 125 32.92 -29.79 16.75
C SER A 125 34.31 -30.18 16.22
N ARG A 126 35.12 -29.19 15.85
CA ARG A 126 36.46 -29.34 15.25
C ARG A 126 37.61 -29.07 16.23
N SER A 127 37.31 -28.70 17.48
CA SER A 127 38.28 -28.57 18.59
C SER A 127 38.14 -29.72 19.57
#